data_AF-A0AAV6S0C2-F1
#
_entry.id   AF-A0AAV6S0C2-F1
#
_cell.length_a   1.000
_cell.length_b   1.000
_cell.length_c   1.000
_cell.angle_alpha   90.00
_cell.angle_beta   90.00
_cell.angle_gamma   90.00
#
_symmetry.space_group_name_H-M   'P 1'
#
loop_
_entity.id
_entity.type
_entity.pdbx_description
1 polymer ?
#
loop_
_entity_poly.entity_id
_entity_poly.type
_entity_poly.pdbx_seq_one_letter_code
_entity_poly.pdbx_strand_id
1 'polypeptide(L)'
;MISRSSALLNNLRVSQQFQRLPTNTAAAIQRFSCASAQEESAVSAVSEDKVHLTDSCVKRLGEIMTKGEYLRIHVEGGGCSGFQYKFSVDSNKNDDDRVFEHGGVGVIVDQDSLEFVKGATVDFSQELIRSTFQILKNPQADHGCSCGSSFSVKL
;
A
#
# COMPACT_ATOMS: atom_id res chain seq x y z
N MET A 1 -43.19 -55.94 -20.64
CA MET A 1 -43.46 -55.14 -19.43
C MET A 1 -43.55 -53.68 -19.89
N ILE A 2 -44.75 -53.19 -20.27
CA ILE A 2 -45.63 -52.28 -19.48
C ILE A 2 -44.85 -51.04 -18.99
N SER A 3 -45.24 -49.79 -19.14
CA SER A 3 -46.25 -49.05 -19.90
C SER A 3 -45.90 -47.56 -19.67
N ARG A 4 -46.40 -46.71 -20.55
CA ARG A 4 -46.23 -45.26 -20.61
C ARG A 4 -46.87 -44.54 -19.41
N SER A 5 -46.35 -43.36 -19.09
CA SER A 5 -47.10 -42.09 -19.04
C SER A 5 -46.84 -41.23 -17.80
N SER A 6 -46.51 -39.98 -18.15
CA SER A 6 -46.52 -38.73 -17.38
C SER A 6 -47.83 -38.50 -16.60
N ALA A 7 -47.78 -37.82 -15.45
CA ALA A 7 -48.30 -36.45 -15.27
C ALA A 7 -48.60 -36.05 -13.79
N LEU A 8 -48.62 -34.72 -13.59
CA LEU A 8 -49.33 -33.90 -12.58
C LEU A 8 -48.70 -33.78 -11.17
N LEU A 9 -48.16 -32.63 -10.78
CA LEU A 9 -48.76 -31.33 -10.40
C LEU A 9 -49.32 -31.26 -8.96
N ASN A 10 -48.55 -30.55 -8.13
CA ASN A 10 -48.87 -29.51 -7.15
C ASN A 10 -50.00 -29.61 -6.11
N ASN A 11 -49.57 -29.22 -4.91
CA ASN A 11 -50.25 -28.42 -3.88
C ASN A 11 -51.40 -29.04 -3.10
N LEU A 12 -51.22 -29.14 -1.78
CA LEU A 12 -52.27 -28.81 -0.82
C LEU A 12 -51.68 -28.05 0.39
N ARG A 13 -52.20 -26.84 0.58
CA ARG A 13 -52.07 -25.98 1.77
C ARG A 13 -52.86 -26.57 2.95
N VAL A 14 -52.69 -25.93 4.11
CA VAL A 14 -53.67 -25.60 5.19
C VAL A 14 -53.05 -25.97 6.55
N SER A 15 -52.38 -25.02 7.21
CA SER A 15 -52.92 -24.02 8.18
C SER A 15 -53.33 -24.63 9.51
N GLN A 16 -52.66 -24.23 10.58
CA GLN A 16 -53.19 -23.75 11.89
C GLN A 16 -52.06 -23.82 12.94
N GLN A 17 -51.96 -23.04 14.01
CA GLN A 17 -52.38 -21.70 14.40
C GLN A 17 -51.79 -21.55 15.82
N PHE A 18 -50.97 -20.52 16.04
CA PHE A 18 -50.73 -19.80 17.30
C PHE A 18 -50.75 -20.54 18.66
N GLN A 19 -49.63 -20.40 19.40
CA GLN A 19 -49.65 -19.81 20.75
C GLN A 19 -48.28 -19.20 21.11
N ARG A 20 -48.32 -18.16 21.95
CA ARG A 20 -47.37 -17.02 22.03
C ARG A 20 -46.25 -17.18 23.08
N LEU A 21 -45.28 -16.26 22.96
CA LEU A 21 -44.11 -15.92 23.78
C LEU A 21 -44.34 -15.71 25.29
N PRO A 22 -43.25 -15.79 26.07
CA PRO A 22 -42.80 -14.67 26.95
C PRO A 22 -41.31 -14.33 26.66
N THR A 23 -40.95 -13.09 26.31
CA THR A 23 -40.52 -11.92 27.15
C THR A 23 -39.33 -12.14 28.11
N ASN A 24 -38.30 -11.28 27.92
CA ASN A 24 -37.20 -10.89 28.82
C ASN A 24 -36.09 -11.94 29.06
N THR A 25 -34.78 -11.66 29.03
CA THR A 25 -34.01 -10.43 29.27
C THR A 25 -32.55 -10.58 28.76
N ALA A 26 -31.99 -9.50 28.22
CA ALA A 26 -30.58 -9.05 28.25
C ALA A 26 -29.39 -9.99 27.89
N ALA A 27 -28.75 -9.65 26.76
CA ALA A 27 -27.32 -9.39 26.56
C ALA A 27 -26.24 -10.39 27.07
N ALA A 28 -25.57 -11.07 26.13
CA ALA A 28 -24.10 -11.07 26.02
C ALA A 28 -23.67 -11.69 24.67
N ILE A 29 -23.03 -10.88 23.84
CA ILE A 29 -22.39 -11.26 22.58
C ILE A 29 -20.99 -11.78 22.93
N GLN A 30 -20.71 -13.05 22.63
CA GLN A 30 -19.32 -13.52 22.50
C GLN A 30 -19.17 -14.34 21.22
N ARG A 31 -18.69 -13.64 20.19
CA ARG A 31 -18.17 -14.20 18.94
C ARG A 31 -16.75 -14.67 19.20
N PHE A 32 -16.54 -15.98 19.29
CA PHE A 32 -15.20 -16.54 19.44
C PHE A 32 -14.60 -16.94 18.08
N SER A 33 -13.45 -16.30 17.83
CA SER A 33 -12.27 -16.78 17.10
C SER A 33 -12.41 -17.17 15.64
N CYS A 34 -12.29 -16.15 14.79
CA CYS A 34 -11.60 -16.21 13.51
C CYS A 34 -10.19 -16.79 13.72
N ALA A 35 -9.84 -17.80 12.91
CA ALA A 35 -8.54 -18.44 12.90
C ALA A 35 -7.46 -17.44 12.47
N SER A 36 -6.46 -17.31 13.33
CA SER A 36 -5.28 -16.49 13.24
C SER A 36 -4.41 -16.84 12.02
N ALA A 37 -4.35 -15.94 11.05
CA ALA A 37 -3.13 -15.66 10.32
C ALA A 37 -2.56 -14.37 10.93
N GLN A 38 -1.77 -14.56 12.00
CA GLN A 38 -0.91 -13.52 12.54
C GLN A 38 0.28 -13.40 11.59
N GLU A 39 0.25 -12.40 10.70
CA GLU A 39 1.47 -11.85 10.14
C GLU A 39 1.95 -10.76 11.09
N GLU A 40 2.95 -11.14 11.87
CA GLU A 40 3.73 -10.32 12.76
C GLU A 40 4.96 -9.84 12.00
N SER A 41 5.10 -8.53 11.75
CA SER A 41 6.41 -7.88 11.90
C SER A 41 6.38 -6.36 11.81
N ALA A 42 6.95 -5.79 12.88
CA ALA A 42 7.71 -4.54 12.91
C ALA A 42 6.94 -3.22 12.95
N VAL A 43 6.23 -3.00 14.05
CA VAL A 43 6.15 -1.66 14.65
C VAL A 43 7.57 -1.26 15.05
N SER A 44 8.23 -0.44 14.24
CA SER A 44 9.59 0.04 14.50
C SER A 44 9.55 1.53 14.78
N ALA A 45 10.13 1.90 15.92
CA ALA A 45 10.32 3.24 16.44
C ALA A 45 10.45 4.34 15.38
N VAL A 46 9.87 5.50 15.68
CA VAL A 46 10.00 6.76 14.93
C VAL A 46 11.48 7.16 14.88
N SER A 47 12.21 6.59 13.94
CA SER A 47 13.55 7.01 13.58
C SER A 47 13.37 8.08 12.52
N GLU A 48 13.61 9.31 12.91
CA GLU A 48 13.23 10.49 12.15
C GLU A 48 13.93 10.58 10.80
N ASP A 49 14.90 9.74 10.42
CA ASP A 49 15.64 9.81 9.13
C ASP A 49 15.42 8.59 8.22
N LYS A 50 14.28 7.90 8.30
CA LYS A 50 14.02 6.72 7.44
C LYS A 50 13.14 7.04 6.24
N VAL A 51 13.47 6.42 5.12
CA VAL A 51 12.61 6.31 3.94
C VAL A 51 12.04 4.89 3.90
N HIS A 52 10.73 4.79 3.69
CA HIS A 52 10.04 3.50 3.57
C HIS A 52 9.92 3.11 2.09
N LEU A 53 9.97 1.81 1.80
CA LEU A 53 9.71 1.28 0.47
C LEU A 53 8.48 0.37 0.50
N THR A 54 7.64 0.44 -0.53
CA THR A 54 6.57 -0.54 -0.71
C THR A 54 7.08 -1.82 -1.37
N ASP A 55 6.38 -2.93 -1.17
CA ASP A 55 6.71 -4.22 -1.79
C ASP A 55 6.71 -4.13 -3.32
N SER A 56 5.78 -3.36 -3.89
CA SER A 56 5.71 -3.08 -5.33
C SER A 56 6.98 -2.40 -5.83
N CYS A 57 7.49 -1.41 -5.08
CA CYS A 57 8.73 -0.72 -5.42
C CYS A 57 9.92 -1.68 -5.37
N VAL A 58 10.07 -2.43 -4.27
CA VAL A 58 11.15 -3.41 -4.09
C VAL A 58 11.16 -4.44 -5.21
N LYS A 59 9.99 -5.03 -5.51
CA LYS A 59 9.86 -6.02 -6.58
C LYS A 59 10.31 -5.46 -7.92
N ARG A 60 9.89 -4.23 -8.23
CA ARG A 60 10.20 -3.62 -9.52
C ARG A 60 11.65 -3.17 -9.63
N LEU A 61 12.24 -2.68 -8.54
CA LEU A 61 13.68 -2.43 -8.47
C LEU A 61 14.47 -3.73 -8.66
N GLY A 62 14.05 -4.84 -8.06
CA GLY A 62 14.68 -6.14 -8.28
C GLY A 62 14.57 -6.67 -9.71
N GLU A 63 13.57 -6.24 -10.48
CA GLU A 63 13.39 -6.60 -11.90
C GLU A 63 14.18 -5.71 -12.86
N ILE A 64 14.28 -4.41 -12.57
CA ILE A 64 14.92 -3.43 -13.48
C ILE A 64 16.40 -3.19 -13.17
N MET A 65 16.84 -3.41 -11.93
CA MET A 65 18.20 -3.10 -11.48
C MET A 65 19.10 -4.31 -11.58
N THR A 66 20.35 -4.08 -11.93
CA THR A 66 21.41 -5.07 -11.90
C THR A 66 22.17 -5.03 -10.57
N LYS A 67 22.97 -6.06 -10.29
CA LYS A 67 23.72 -6.16 -9.02
C LYS A 67 24.72 -5.01 -8.92
N GLY A 68 24.57 -4.19 -7.88
CA GLY A 68 25.45 -3.05 -7.62
C GLY A 68 24.90 -1.70 -8.09
N GLU A 69 23.67 -1.66 -8.59
CA GLU A 69 22.95 -0.41 -8.87
C GLU A 69 22.03 0.00 -7.72
N TYR A 70 21.84 1.31 -7.59
CA TYR A 70 21.03 1.92 -6.56
C TYR A 70 20.09 2.95 -7.18
N LEU A 71 18.89 3.09 -6.59
CA LEU A 71 17.95 4.12 -7.03
C LEU A 71 18.30 5.42 -6.30
N ARG A 72 18.81 6.41 -7.01
CA ARG A 72 19.08 7.74 -6.47
C ARG A 72 17.83 8.60 -6.54
N ILE A 73 17.44 9.19 -5.42
CA ILE A 73 16.32 10.13 -5.31
C ILE A 73 16.88 11.55 -5.14
N HIS A 74 16.42 12.44 -6.01
CA HIS A 74 16.73 13.88 -5.97
C HIS A 74 15.46 14.69 -5.85
N VAL A 75 15.55 15.80 -5.14
CA VAL A 75 14.53 16.84 -5.13
C VAL A 75 15.10 18.06 -5.85
N GLU A 76 14.45 18.45 -6.93
CA GLU A 76 14.79 19.66 -7.68
C GLU A 76 13.71 20.74 -7.44
N GLY A 77 14.12 22.00 -7.35
CA GLY A 77 13.19 23.12 -7.38
C GLY A 77 12.58 23.26 -8.78
N GLY A 78 11.26 23.12 -8.90
CA GLY A 78 10.53 23.17 -10.16
C GLY A 78 9.10 22.61 -10.08
N GLY A 79 8.46 22.51 -11.24
CA GLY A 79 7.10 21.96 -11.37
C GLY A 79 5.97 22.92 -10.94
N CYS A 80 4.74 22.41 -10.92
CA CYS A 80 3.54 23.21 -10.66
C CYS A 80 3.45 23.71 -9.20
N SER A 81 4.16 23.04 -8.28
CA SER A 81 4.01 23.23 -6.83
C SER A 81 5.30 23.69 -6.13
N GLY A 82 6.40 23.88 -6.88
CA GLY A 82 7.66 24.43 -6.38
C GLY A 82 8.80 23.42 -6.28
N PHE A 83 8.52 22.15 -5.95
CA PHE A 83 9.52 21.07 -5.94
C PHE A 83 9.04 19.85 -6.74
N GLN A 84 9.98 19.14 -7.35
CA GLN A 84 9.76 17.91 -8.11
C GLN A 84 10.71 16.80 -7.66
N TYR A 85 10.21 15.56 -7.65
CA TYR A 85 11.05 14.39 -7.41
C TYR A 85 11.65 13.90 -8.71
N LYS A 86 12.93 13.55 -8.67
CA LYS A 86 13.66 12.98 -9.79
C LYS A 86 14.34 11.70 -9.33
N PHE A 87 14.27 10.70 -10.19
CA PHE A 87 14.84 9.38 -9.93
C PHE A 87 15.89 9.09 -10.98
N SER A 88 17.05 8.66 -10.52
CA SER A 88 18.17 8.23 -11.36
C SER A 88 18.64 6.86 -10.88
N VAL A 89 19.27 6.10 -11.77
CA VAL A 89 19.91 4.83 -11.40
C VAL A 89 21.40 5.05 -11.47
N ASP A 90 22.08 4.84 -10.35
CA ASP A 90 23.53 5.00 -10.24
C ASP A 90 24.16 3.79 -9.57
N SER A 91 25.34 3.40 -10.03
CA SER A 91 26.13 2.33 -9.40
C SER A 91 27.06 2.84 -8.30
N ASN A 92 27.33 4.14 -8.27
CA ASN A 92 28.26 4.77 -7.33
C ASN A 92 27.52 5.52 -6.22
N LYS A 93 28.06 5.36 -5.01
CA LYS A 93 27.67 6.12 -3.81
C LYS A 93 28.67 7.26 -3.62
N ASN A 94 28.18 8.45 -3.33
CA ASN A 94 29.02 9.56 -2.85
C ASN A 94 29.10 9.52 -1.32
N ASP A 95 30.01 10.29 -0.73
CA ASP A 95 30.22 10.31 0.72
C ASP A 95 29.08 10.99 1.48
N ASP A 96 28.41 11.96 0.85
CA ASP A 96 27.29 12.72 1.42
C ASP A 96 25.93 12.02 1.24
N ASP A 97 25.93 10.84 0.61
CA ASP A 97 24.72 10.09 0.29
C ASP A 97 24.30 9.18 1.45
N ARG A 98 23.00 9.11 1.70
CA ARG A 98 22.39 8.12 2.58
C ARG A 98 21.85 6.94 1.80
N VAL A 99 22.32 5.75 2.16
CA VAL A 99 21.87 4.49 1.58
C VAL A 99 20.80 3.86 2.48
N PHE A 100 19.66 3.53 1.89
CA PHE A 100 18.55 2.80 2.49
C PHE A 100 18.38 1.46 1.79
N GLU A 101 18.59 0.37 2.51
CA GLU A 101 18.43 -0.98 1.97
C GLU A 101 17.14 -1.60 2.50
N HIS A 102 16.31 -2.12 1.59
CA HIS A 102 15.05 -2.77 1.94
C HIS A 102 14.76 -3.90 0.96
N GLY A 103 14.46 -5.10 1.47
CA GLY A 103 14.08 -6.24 0.63
C GLY A 103 15.13 -6.64 -0.44
N GLY A 104 16.42 -6.39 -0.18
CA GLY A 104 17.51 -6.74 -1.09
C GLY A 104 17.79 -5.72 -2.21
N VAL A 105 17.07 -4.59 -2.23
CA VAL A 105 17.38 -3.46 -3.11
C VAL A 105 17.86 -2.27 -2.29
N GLY A 106 18.66 -1.40 -2.91
CA GLY A 106 19.20 -0.20 -2.27
C GLY A 106 18.73 1.08 -2.95
N VAL A 107 18.35 2.05 -2.12
CA VAL A 107 18.00 3.41 -2.53
C VAL A 107 19.04 4.37 -1.94
N ILE A 108 19.47 5.33 -2.72
CA ILE A 108 20.35 6.41 -2.31
C ILE A 108 19.57 7.71 -2.28
N VAL A 109 19.79 8.51 -1.26
CA VAL A 109 19.26 9.86 -1.15
C VAL A 109 20.37 10.80 -0.73
N ASP A 110 20.56 11.87 -1.49
CA ASP A 110 21.53 12.92 -1.19
C ASP A 110 21.15 13.66 0.09
N GLN A 111 22.14 14.22 0.79
CA GLN A 111 21.91 14.96 2.04
C GLN A 111 20.85 16.08 1.89
N ASP A 112 20.94 16.89 0.83
CA ASP A 112 19.99 17.98 0.58
C ASP A 112 18.57 17.45 0.31
N SER A 113 18.48 16.32 -0.41
CA SER A 113 17.19 15.70 -0.73
C SER A 113 16.58 14.97 0.46
N LEU A 114 17.40 14.50 1.40
CA LEU A 114 16.98 13.74 2.56
C LEU A 114 16.00 14.53 3.42
N GLU A 115 16.25 15.82 3.64
CA GLU A 115 15.38 16.70 4.41
C GLU A 115 13.96 16.75 3.85
N PHE A 116 13.81 16.57 2.53
CA PHE A 116 12.52 16.60 1.85
C PHE A 116 11.83 15.25 1.79
N VAL A 117 12.54 14.12 1.83
CA VAL A 117 11.94 12.76 1.74
C VAL A 117 11.94 12.00 3.07
N LYS A 118 12.37 12.66 4.14
CA LYS A 118 12.41 12.15 5.49
C LYS A 118 11.04 11.61 5.94
N GLY A 119 10.95 10.32 6.25
CA GLY A 119 9.70 9.65 6.67
C GLY A 119 8.74 9.32 5.53
N ALA A 120 9.12 9.61 4.28
CA ALA A 120 8.27 9.34 3.14
C ALA A 120 8.29 7.86 2.74
N THR A 121 7.27 7.44 2.00
CA THR A 121 7.16 6.08 1.44
C THR A 121 7.31 6.13 -0.07
N VAL A 122 8.34 5.49 -0.60
CA VAL A 122 8.56 5.34 -2.04
C VAL A 122 7.74 4.17 -2.54
N ASP A 123 6.89 4.45 -3.53
CA ASP A 123 6.01 3.50 -4.16
C ASP A 123 6.23 3.48 -5.68
N PHE A 124 5.81 2.39 -6.31
CA PHE A 124 5.85 2.25 -7.76
C PHE A 124 4.44 1.97 -8.29
N SER A 125 3.92 2.89 -9.10
CA SER A 125 2.65 2.74 -9.77
C SER A 125 2.86 2.25 -11.20
N GLN A 126 2.22 1.12 -11.52
CA GLN A 126 2.13 0.60 -12.87
C GLN A 126 0.69 0.63 -13.35
N GLU A 127 0.45 1.51 -14.31
CA GLU A 127 -0.76 1.58 -15.11
C GLU A 127 -0.53 0.89 -16.46
N LEU A 128 -1.60 0.71 -17.24
CA LEU A 128 -1.53 0.04 -18.56
C LEU A 128 -0.60 0.77 -19.54
N ILE A 129 -0.53 2.10 -19.46
CA ILE A 129 0.21 2.95 -20.39
C ILE A 129 1.42 3.65 -19.75
N ARG A 130 1.56 3.58 -18.41
CA ARG A 130 2.57 4.33 -17.67
C ARG A 130 3.10 3.52 -16.51
N SER A 131 4.39 3.61 -16.27
CA SER A 131 5.04 3.08 -15.07
C SER A 131 5.89 4.19 -14.49
N THR A 132 5.68 4.53 -13.22
CA THR A 132 6.38 5.64 -12.58
C THR A 132 6.62 5.36 -11.11
N PHE A 133 7.77 5.81 -10.61
CA PHE A 133 8.00 5.94 -9.19
C PHE A 133 7.28 7.18 -8.66
N GLN A 134 6.77 7.07 -7.44
CA GLN A 134 6.01 8.12 -6.77
C GLN A 134 6.32 8.10 -5.28
N ILE A 135 6.32 9.28 -4.65
CA ILE A 135 6.52 9.41 -3.21
C ILE A 135 5.14 9.60 -2.57
N LEU A 136 4.81 8.75 -1.61
CA LEU A 136 3.57 8.78 -0.84
C LEU A 136 3.85 9.09 0.63
N LYS A 137 2.84 9.61 1.33
CA LYS A 137 2.85 9.84 2.80
C LYS A 137 4.08 10.61 3.29
N ASN A 138 4.55 11.59 2.52
CA ASN A 138 5.68 12.41 2.92
C ASN A 138 5.25 13.44 3.98
N PRO A 139 5.78 13.38 5.22
CA PRO A 139 5.43 14.34 6.27
C PRO A 139 6.02 15.75 6.04
N GLN A 140 7.03 15.89 5.17
CA GLN A 140 7.68 17.16 4.84
C GLN A 140 6.94 17.92 3.73
N ALA A 141 6.07 17.22 2.99
CA ALA A 141 5.24 17.82 1.97
C ALA A 141 3.92 18.34 2.58
N ASP A 142 3.58 19.59 2.31
CA ASP A 142 2.29 20.18 2.73
C ASP A 142 1.18 19.77 1.74
N HIS A 143 1.44 19.99 0.45
CA HIS A 143 0.50 19.70 -0.63
C HIS A 143 1.20 19.00 -1.80
N GLY A 144 0.63 17.89 -2.27
CA GLY A 144 1.06 17.19 -3.48
C GLY A 144 0.26 17.61 -4.70
N CYS A 145 0.90 17.66 -5.87
CA CYS A 145 0.21 17.83 -7.15
C CYS A 145 -0.61 16.57 -7.48
N SER A 146 -1.73 16.74 -8.20
CA SER A 146 -2.62 15.63 -8.58
C SER A 146 -1.94 14.54 -9.42
N CYS A 147 -0.84 14.87 -10.10
CA CYS A 147 -0.03 13.92 -10.87
C CYS A 147 1.06 13.22 -10.05
N GLY A 148 1.22 13.54 -8.76
CA GLY A 148 2.17 12.89 -7.84
C GLY A 148 3.66 13.16 -8.11
N SER A 149 4.00 13.97 -9.11
CA SER A 149 5.40 14.26 -9.49
C SER A 149 5.98 15.52 -8.83
N SER A 150 5.13 16.35 -8.21
CA SER A 150 5.54 17.62 -7.59
C SER A 150 4.84 17.84 -6.26
N PHE A 151 5.44 18.63 -5.39
CA PHE A 151 4.92 18.96 -4.06
C PHE A 151 5.37 20.36 -3.60
N SER A 152 4.71 20.86 -2.57
CA SER A 152 5.10 22.06 -1.84
C SER A 152 5.62 21.66 -0.46
N VAL A 153 6.70 22.31 -0.02
CA VAL A 153 7.33 22.07 1.28
C VAL A 153 6.62 22.87 2.35
N LYS A 154 6.48 22.28 3.54
CA LYS A 154 5.95 22.96 4.72
C LYS A 154 7.05 23.86 5.32
N LEU A 155 6.84 25.18 5.29
CA LEU A 155 7.72 26.20 5.90
C LEU A 155 7.42 26.39 7.39
#